data_AF-A0A2W4Q3N6-F1
#
_entry.id   AF-A0A2W4Q3N6-F1
#
_cell.length_a   1.000
_cell.length_b   1.000
_cell.length_c   1.000
_cell.angle_alpha   90.00
_cell.angle_beta   90.00
_cell.angle_gamma   90.00
#
_symmetry.space_group_name_H-M   'P 1'
#
loop_
_entity.id
_entity.type
_entity.pdbx_description
1 polymer ?
#
loop_
_entity_poly.entity_id
_entity_poly.type
_entity_poly.pdbx_seq_one_letter_code
_entity_poly.pdbx_strand_id
1 'polypeptide(L)'
;MEIRLRILSDAMLRLEGGHKESNCAATKIPIRKMFERLAVLAAVPPDAGGDALLTTPAGGGLRLAEVQPLRVRLVLEGPAGVLHVPVHYNEVIQGLIYRYLDPDLAGHIHDGGYPEGPRRFKLFTFSRLLGRWERAGDRLRFRGPVSLVVASPVPGFVASLVSRFLSVGTLQVADQPTRLLAVETEAVPQPSGPVRVKLLSPLTVYTTLQTNQGRYTYYFSPFEEGFAAQVLRNLERKLHALTGNSQPLGGAFRPVRVSDRNLHIVRYKGTVIKGWTGIYELDVPPEAFRLAYLAGLGSKNSQGFGCIALWERSGPGD
;
A
#
# COMPACT_ATOMS: atom_id res chain seq x y z
N MET A 1 -22.48 -16.55 16.15
CA MET A 1 -22.84 -16.68 14.73
C MET A 1 -24.02 -15.77 14.36
N GLU A 2 -25.12 -15.78 15.14
CA GLU A 2 -26.33 -14.96 14.88
C GLU A 2 -26.12 -13.44 14.91
N ILE A 3 -25.27 -12.91 15.81
CA ILE A 3 -24.99 -11.47 15.88
C ILE A 3 -24.25 -10.95 14.64
N ARG A 4 -23.38 -11.78 14.03
CA ARG A 4 -22.62 -11.43 12.81
C ARG A 4 -23.50 -11.41 11.55
N LEU A 5 -24.47 -12.31 11.46
CA LEU A 5 -25.44 -12.38 10.37
C LEU A 5 -26.41 -11.18 10.38
N ARG A 6 -26.83 -10.73 11.57
CA ARG A 6 -27.69 -9.55 11.72
C ARG A 6 -27.02 -8.25 11.27
N ILE A 7 -25.75 -8.07 11.61
CA ILE A 7 -24.95 -6.88 11.22
C ILE A 7 -24.75 -6.82 9.69
N LEU A 8 -24.55 -7.97 9.03
CA LEU A 8 -24.41 -8.06 7.57
C LEU A 8 -25.73 -7.78 6.83
N SER A 9 -26.85 -8.26 7.37
CA SER A 9 -28.19 -8.01 6.82
C SER A 9 -28.57 -6.52 6.89
N ASP A 10 -28.30 -5.85 8.01
CA ASP A 10 -28.60 -4.42 8.20
C ASP A 10 -27.70 -3.52 7.34
N ALA A 11 -26.46 -3.94 7.05
CA ALA A 11 -25.55 -3.24 6.15
C ALA A 11 -25.98 -3.34 4.68
N MET A 12 -26.53 -4.50 4.26
CA MET A 12 -27.08 -4.69 2.91
C MET A 12 -28.31 -3.81 2.65
N LEU A 13 -29.26 -3.76 3.59
CA LEU A 13 -30.51 -2.99 3.45
C LEU A 13 -30.29 -1.48 3.32
N ARG A 14 -29.18 -0.95 3.84
CA ARG A 14 -28.85 0.49 3.78
C ARG A 14 -28.21 0.94 2.47
N LEU A 15 -27.78 0.00 1.61
CA LEU A 15 -27.05 0.29 0.36
C LEU A 15 -27.92 0.20 -0.90
N GLU A 16 -29.17 -0.25 -0.80
CA GLU A 16 -30.07 -0.42 -1.95
C GLU A 16 -30.67 0.89 -2.51
N GLY A 17 -30.38 2.04 -1.89
CA GLY A 17 -30.84 3.35 -2.35
C GLY A 17 -29.78 4.19 -3.07
N GLY A 18 -29.37 3.85 -4.29
CA GLY A 18 -28.60 4.82 -5.11
C GLY A 18 -27.72 4.32 -6.26
N HIS A 19 -28.30 4.36 -7.47
CA HIS A 19 -27.69 4.74 -8.76
C HIS A 19 -26.65 3.87 -9.52
N LYS A 20 -27.14 3.40 -10.68
CA LYS A 20 -26.66 3.46 -12.09
C LYS A 20 -25.16 3.31 -12.43
N GLU A 21 -24.93 2.34 -13.32
CA GLU A 21 -23.65 1.88 -13.89
C GLU A 21 -23.02 2.87 -14.89
N SER A 22 -21.68 2.93 -14.88
CA SER A 22 -20.88 3.43 -16.02
C SER A 22 -19.56 2.66 -16.15
N ASN A 23 -19.21 2.40 -17.42
CA ASN A 23 -18.31 1.37 -17.94
C ASN A 23 -16.86 1.88 -18.08
N CYS A 24 -15.88 1.18 -17.48
CA CYS A 24 -14.45 1.21 -17.85
C CYS A 24 -13.71 0.07 -17.12
N ALA A 25 -12.74 -0.58 -17.80
CA ALA A 25 -12.13 -1.87 -17.50
C ALA A 25 -11.21 -1.92 -16.25
N ALA A 26 -11.75 -1.59 -15.09
CA ALA A 26 -11.39 -2.20 -13.82
C ALA A 26 -12.49 -3.23 -13.51
N THR A 27 -12.16 -4.38 -12.91
CA THR A 27 -13.20 -5.25 -12.36
C THR A 27 -13.83 -4.52 -11.17
N LYS A 28 -14.75 -3.59 -11.42
CA LYS A 28 -15.62 -2.97 -10.42
C LYS A 28 -16.48 -4.09 -9.87
N ILE A 29 -16.03 -4.78 -8.83
CA ILE A 29 -16.90 -5.70 -8.10
C ILE A 29 -17.82 -4.78 -7.28
N PRO A 30 -19.13 -4.69 -7.57
CA PRO A 30 -20.04 -3.90 -6.75
C PRO A 30 -19.96 -4.40 -5.32
N ILE A 31 -20.07 -3.49 -4.35
CA ILE A 31 -20.00 -3.79 -2.90
C ILE A 31 -20.85 -5.03 -2.56
N ARG A 32 -22.02 -5.18 -3.20
CA ARG A 32 -22.91 -6.35 -3.11
C ARG A 32 -22.23 -7.69 -3.48
N LYS A 33 -21.52 -7.79 -4.61
CA LYS A 33 -20.77 -9.00 -5.00
C LYS A 33 -19.57 -9.27 -4.10
N MET A 34 -18.98 -8.22 -3.50
CA MET A 34 -17.92 -8.38 -2.51
C MET A 34 -18.48 -8.90 -1.17
N PHE A 35 -19.66 -8.44 -0.75
CA PHE A 35 -20.37 -8.94 0.43
C PHE A 35 -20.91 -10.36 0.25
N GLU A 36 -21.45 -10.73 -0.92
CA GLU A 36 -21.82 -12.12 -1.21
C GLU A 36 -20.59 -13.05 -1.17
N ARG A 37 -19.43 -12.56 -1.61
CA ARG A 37 -18.15 -13.28 -1.48
C ARG A 37 -17.62 -13.35 -0.05
N LEU A 38 -17.84 -12.31 0.76
CA LEU A 38 -17.40 -12.23 2.17
C LEU A 38 -18.34 -12.93 3.15
N ALA A 39 -19.64 -13.03 2.86
CA ALA A 39 -20.62 -13.70 3.72
C ALA A 39 -20.44 -15.22 3.75
N VAL A 40 -19.94 -15.81 2.66
CA VAL A 40 -19.57 -17.24 2.58
C VAL A 40 -18.28 -17.56 3.37
N LEU A 41 -17.41 -16.56 3.59
CA LEU A 41 -16.11 -16.70 4.27
C LEU A 41 -16.18 -16.84 5.81
N ALA A 42 -17.33 -16.59 6.43
CA ALA A 42 -17.46 -16.52 7.90
C ALA A 42 -17.77 -17.87 8.60
N ALA A 43 -17.70 -19.02 7.89
CA ALA A 43 -18.25 -20.30 8.34
C ALA A 43 -17.26 -21.47 8.53
N VAL A 44 -15.94 -21.25 8.69
CA VAL A 44 -14.97 -22.35 8.88
C VAL A 44 -14.10 -22.13 10.14
N PRO A 45 -13.92 -23.16 11.01
CA PRO A 45 -13.27 -23.04 12.32
C PRO A 45 -11.73 -23.00 12.25
N PRO A 46 -11.05 -22.64 13.36
CA PRO A 46 -9.68 -22.13 13.33
C PRO A 46 -8.63 -23.20 13.67
N ASP A 47 -8.67 -24.39 13.08
CA ASP A 47 -7.72 -25.45 13.44
C ASP A 47 -7.11 -26.12 12.19
N ALA A 48 -5.98 -25.60 11.69
CA ALA A 48 -5.05 -26.36 10.85
C ALA A 48 -3.65 -25.71 10.90
N GLY A 49 -2.71 -26.43 11.54
CA GLY A 49 -1.34 -26.00 11.78
C GLY A 49 -0.47 -25.91 10.52
N GLY A 50 0.63 -25.17 10.66
CA GLY A 50 1.62 -24.96 9.62
C GLY A 50 2.47 -26.20 9.37
N ASP A 51 2.22 -26.90 8.27
CA ASP A 51 3.22 -27.57 7.42
C ASP A 51 2.50 -28.24 6.23
N ALA A 52 2.18 -27.46 5.18
CA ALA A 52 1.83 -27.98 3.84
C ALA A 52 1.39 -26.84 2.92
N LEU A 53 2.32 -26.15 2.22
CA LEU A 53 1.94 -25.25 1.12
C LEU A 53 2.94 -25.25 -0.05
N LEU A 54 3.69 -26.34 -0.26
CA LEU A 54 4.57 -26.53 -1.43
C LEU A 54 4.30 -27.83 -2.23
N THR A 55 3.05 -28.29 -2.32
CA THR A 55 2.67 -29.26 -3.36
C THR A 55 1.36 -28.85 -4.03
N THR A 56 1.40 -28.78 -5.36
CA THR A 56 0.22 -28.54 -6.21
C THR A 56 -0.55 -29.86 -6.37
N PRO A 57 -1.87 -29.92 -6.19
CA PRO A 57 -2.67 -31.00 -6.73
C PRO A 57 -3.16 -30.63 -8.13
N ALA A 58 -3.06 -31.60 -9.04
CA ALA A 58 -3.67 -31.56 -10.35
C ALA A 58 -5.21 -31.63 -10.25
N GLY A 59 -5.88 -30.76 -11.01
CA GLY A 59 -7.32 -30.86 -11.31
C GLY A 59 -8.26 -30.33 -10.22
N GLY A 60 -9.05 -29.31 -10.58
CA GLY A 60 -10.17 -28.81 -9.77
C GLY A 60 -10.19 -27.29 -9.66
N GLY A 61 -11.33 -26.68 -10.00
CA GLY A 61 -11.48 -25.23 -10.14
C GLY A 61 -11.05 -24.40 -8.91
N LEU A 62 -10.57 -23.18 -9.19
CA LEU A 62 -10.16 -22.17 -8.21
C LEU A 62 -11.13 -22.08 -7.03
N ARG A 63 -10.69 -22.54 -5.86
CA ARG A 63 -11.42 -22.32 -4.60
C ARG A 63 -11.23 -20.84 -4.24
N LEU A 64 -12.32 -20.11 -4.01
CA LEU A 64 -12.28 -18.69 -3.60
C LEU A 64 -11.47 -18.42 -2.30
N ALA A 65 -11.05 -19.46 -1.58
CA ALA A 65 -10.10 -19.38 -0.46
C ALA A 65 -8.64 -19.10 -0.89
N GLU A 66 -8.31 -19.19 -2.18
CA GLU A 66 -6.91 -19.23 -2.66
C GLU A 66 -6.38 -17.92 -3.27
N VAL A 67 -7.17 -16.84 -3.32
CA VAL A 67 -6.67 -15.53 -3.82
C VAL A 67 -6.89 -14.44 -2.78
N GLN A 68 -5.98 -14.33 -1.82
CA GLN A 68 -5.96 -13.19 -0.91
C GLN A 68 -5.50 -11.94 -1.68
N PRO A 69 -6.23 -10.82 -1.62
CA PRO A 69 -5.78 -9.59 -2.25
C PRO A 69 -4.48 -9.15 -1.57
N LEU A 70 -3.50 -8.76 -2.38
CA LEU A 70 -2.21 -8.26 -1.90
C LEU A 70 -2.09 -6.75 -2.07
N ARG A 71 -3.06 -6.15 -2.77
CA ARG A 71 -3.11 -4.72 -3.07
C ARG A 71 -4.54 -4.28 -3.34
N VAL A 72 -4.92 -3.18 -2.72
CA VAL A 72 -6.26 -2.57 -2.87
C VAL A 72 -6.17 -1.07 -3.00
N ARG A 73 -7.14 -0.50 -3.70
CA ARG A 73 -7.47 0.92 -3.67
C ARG A 73 -8.75 1.11 -2.87
N LEU A 74 -8.65 1.96 -1.87
CA LEU A 74 -9.73 2.35 -0.99
C LEU A 74 -10.26 3.69 -1.46
N VAL A 75 -11.56 3.82 -1.67
CA VAL A 75 -12.22 5.08 -2.03
C VAL A 75 -12.93 5.62 -0.80
N LEU A 76 -12.49 6.77 -0.32
CA LEU A 76 -12.88 7.38 0.94
C LEU A 76 -13.60 8.70 0.70
N GLU A 77 -14.57 9.02 1.54
CA GLU A 77 -15.27 10.31 1.49
C GLU A 77 -15.47 10.88 2.89
N GLY A 78 -14.99 12.11 3.11
CA GLY A 78 -15.19 12.84 4.35
C GLY A 78 -16.59 13.46 4.45
N PRO A 79 -16.92 14.07 5.60
CA PRO A 79 -18.22 14.72 5.81
C PRO A 79 -18.48 15.80 4.76
N ALA A 80 -19.72 15.89 4.28
CA ALA A 80 -20.12 16.82 3.22
C ALA A 80 -19.23 16.76 1.94
N GLY A 81 -18.62 15.60 1.67
CA GLY A 81 -17.77 15.40 0.49
C GLY A 81 -16.38 16.03 0.59
N VAL A 82 -15.91 16.41 1.80
CA VAL A 82 -14.59 17.00 2.01
C VAL A 82 -13.83 16.26 3.11
N LEU A 83 -12.62 15.80 2.78
CA LEU A 83 -11.71 15.16 3.73
C LEU A 83 -10.59 16.14 4.12
N HIS A 84 -10.53 16.50 5.40
CA HIS A 84 -9.52 17.38 5.97
C HIS A 84 -8.38 16.59 6.61
N VAL A 85 -7.13 16.85 6.22
CA VAL A 85 -5.95 16.23 6.85
C VAL A 85 -4.84 17.25 7.06
N PRO A 86 -3.91 17.06 8.00
CA PRO A 86 -2.71 17.90 8.09
C PRO A 86 -1.87 17.81 6.81
N VAL A 87 -1.04 18.81 6.50
CA VAL A 87 -0.10 18.76 5.35
C VAL A 87 0.83 17.55 5.43
N HIS A 88 1.20 17.15 6.64
CA HIS A 88 2.05 15.99 6.91
C HIS A 88 1.23 14.81 7.47
N TYR A 89 0.22 14.35 6.71
CA TYR A 89 -0.73 13.33 7.14
C TYR A 89 -0.20 11.88 7.14
N ASN A 90 1.09 11.65 6.87
CA ASN A 90 1.67 10.29 6.83
C ASN A 90 1.38 9.49 8.11
N GLU A 91 1.51 10.14 9.28
CA GLU A 91 1.21 9.54 10.58
C GLU A 91 -0.29 9.24 10.74
N VAL A 92 -1.15 10.11 10.22
CA VAL A 92 -2.61 9.89 10.22
C VAL A 92 -2.97 8.63 9.45
N ILE A 93 -2.43 8.46 8.24
CA ILE A 93 -2.74 7.32 7.38
C ILE A 93 -2.10 6.04 7.92
N GLN A 94 -0.89 6.14 8.46
CA GLN A 94 -0.28 5.00 9.13
C GLN A 94 -1.11 4.56 10.34
N GLY A 95 -1.53 5.49 11.19
CA GLY A 95 -2.39 5.22 12.35
C GLY A 95 -3.73 4.62 11.94
N LEU A 96 -4.32 5.09 10.82
CA LEU A 96 -5.51 4.49 10.23
C LEU A 96 -5.28 3.02 9.88
N ILE A 97 -4.18 2.69 9.19
CA ILE A 97 -3.88 1.31 8.80
C ILE A 97 -3.70 0.42 10.04
N TYR A 98 -2.88 0.84 11.02
CA TYR A 98 -2.65 0.04 12.22
C TYR A 98 -3.89 -0.12 13.10
N ARG A 99 -4.72 0.92 13.22
CA ARG A 99 -5.96 0.88 14.04
C ARG A 99 -6.94 -0.20 13.60
N TYR A 100 -6.95 -0.51 12.32
CA TYR A 100 -7.92 -1.43 11.72
C TYR A 100 -7.25 -2.67 11.11
N LEU A 101 -5.96 -2.88 11.36
CA LEU A 101 -5.34 -4.16 11.12
C LEU A 101 -5.71 -5.12 12.26
N ASP A 102 -5.75 -6.42 11.98
CA ASP A 102 -5.88 -7.44 13.02
C ASP A 102 -4.83 -7.22 14.12
N PRO A 103 -5.19 -7.24 15.42
CA PRO A 103 -4.26 -6.92 16.50
C PRO A 103 -3.01 -7.80 16.56
N ASP A 104 -3.14 -9.09 16.27
CA ASP A 104 -2.02 -10.03 16.30
C ASP A 104 -1.07 -9.76 15.12
N LEU A 105 -1.64 -9.52 13.94
CA LEU A 105 -0.87 -9.12 12.77
C LEU A 105 -0.24 -7.73 12.94
N ALA A 106 -0.94 -6.81 13.60
CA ALA A 106 -0.46 -5.48 13.92
C ALA A 106 0.72 -5.55 14.89
N GLY A 107 0.63 -6.36 15.95
CA GLY A 107 1.74 -6.61 16.89
C GLY A 107 2.92 -7.28 16.18
N HIS A 108 2.68 -8.34 15.41
CA HIS A 108 3.74 -9.03 14.67
C HIS A 108 4.46 -8.08 13.68
N ILE A 109 3.71 -7.26 12.94
CA ILE A 109 4.32 -6.31 12.02
C ILE A 109 4.97 -5.18 12.79
N HIS A 110 4.29 -4.53 13.73
CA HIS A 110 4.78 -3.37 14.47
C HIS A 110 6.01 -3.68 15.33
N ASP A 111 6.02 -4.81 16.02
CA ASP A 111 7.08 -5.20 16.94
C ASP A 111 8.07 -6.14 16.27
N GLY A 112 7.60 -7.21 15.64
CA GLY A 112 8.40 -8.27 15.00
C GLY A 112 9.05 -7.85 13.68
N GLY A 113 8.26 -7.54 12.65
CA GLY A 113 8.72 -7.34 11.28
C GLY A 113 9.60 -8.50 10.76
N TYR A 114 10.13 -8.32 9.56
CA TYR A 114 11.05 -9.26 8.92
C TYR A 114 12.49 -8.81 9.20
N PRO A 115 13.25 -9.55 10.01
CA PRO A 115 14.60 -9.16 10.38
C PRO A 115 15.58 -9.29 9.21
N GLU A 116 16.47 -8.32 9.08
CA GLU A 116 17.67 -8.43 8.25
C GLU A 116 18.78 -7.63 8.95
N GLY A 117 19.73 -8.36 9.55
CA GLY A 117 20.71 -7.81 10.48
C GLY A 117 20.05 -6.93 11.56
N PRO A 118 20.47 -5.67 11.73
CA PRO A 118 19.88 -4.76 12.73
C PRO A 118 18.56 -4.12 12.28
N ARG A 119 18.09 -4.37 11.06
CA ARG A 119 16.89 -3.73 10.51
C ARG A 119 15.70 -4.69 10.54
N ARG A 120 14.49 -4.11 10.62
CA ARG A 120 13.22 -4.84 10.56
C ARG A 120 12.32 -4.24 9.48
N PHE A 121 12.02 -5.02 8.44
CA PHE A 121 11.11 -4.61 7.37
C PHE A 121 9.68 -4.93 7.76
N LYS A 122 8.77 -3.96 7.62
CA LYS A 122 7.34 -4.14 7.90
C LYS A 122 6.57 -4.76 6.72
N LEU A 123 7.18 -4.72 5.53
CA LEU A 123 6.65 -5.25 4.27
C LEU A 123 5.20 -4.85 3.99
N PHE A 124 4.91 -3.55 4.04
CA PHE A 124 3.71 -2.97 3.44
C PHE A 124 4.02 -1.55 3.00
N THR A 125 3.22 -1.03 2.07
CA THR A 125 3.33 0.35 1.58
C THR A 125 1.94 0.94 1.37
N PHE A 126 1.87 2.26 1.36
CA PHE A 126 0.67 2.98 0.98
C PHE A 126 0.99 4.25 0.18
N SER A 127 0.06 4.65 -0.67
CA SER A 127 0.17 5.87 -1.47
C SER A 127 -0.05 7.13 -0.63
N ARG A 128 0.24 8.29 -1.23
CA ARG A 128 -0.43 9.53 -0.79
C ARG A 128 -1.93 9.41 -1.00
N LEU A 129 -2.69 10.31 -0.38
CA LEU A 129 -4.09 10.50 -0.74
C LEU A 129 -4.16 11.02 -2.19
N LEU A 130 -4.89 10.32 -3.04
CA LEU A 130 -5.05 10.62 -4.45
C LEU A 130 -6.42 11.24 -4.66
N GLY A 131 -6.45 12.46 -5.17
CA GLY A 131 -7.70 13.20 -5.37
C GLY A 131 -7.42 14.67 -5.62
N ARG A 132 -8.48 15.44 -5.87
CA ARG A 132 -8.38 16.89 -5.99
C ARG A 132 -8.26 17.49 -4.59
N TRP A 133 -7.24 18.30 -4.37
CA TRP A 133 -7.02 18.95 -3.08
C TRP A 133 -6.63 20.39 -3.22
N GLU A 134 -6.94 21.16 -2.19
CA GLU A 134 -6.46 22.52 -1.97
C GLU A 134 -5.74 22.59 -0.62
N ARG A 135 -4.75 23.46 -0.53
CA ARG A 135 -4.07 23.74 0.74
C ARG A 135 -4.78 24.89 1.45
N ALA A 136 -5.05 24.71 2.73
CA ALA A 136 -5.58 25.74 3.62
C ALA A 136 -4.68 25.78 4.87
N GLY A 137 -3.70 26.68 4.88
CA GLY A 137 -2.71 26.79 5.96
C GLY A 137 -1.85 25.54 6.11
N ASP A 138 -1.93 24.90 7.27
CA ASP A 138 -1.25 23.66 7.65
C ASP A 138 -2.09 22.40 7.36
N ARG A 139 -3.26 22.55 6.74
CA ARG A 139 -4.15 21.45 6.35
C ARG A 139 -4.35 21.37 4.84
N LEU A 140 -4.74 20.20 4.39
CA LEU A 140 -5.19 19.90 3.04
C LEU A 140 -6.67 19.54 3.08
N ARG A 141 -7.41 20.03 2.09
CA ARG A 141 -8.83 19.71 1.89
C ARG A 141 -8.96 18.96 0.59
N PHE A 142 -9.33 17.70 0.66
CA PHE A 142 -9.61 16.89 -0.52
C PHE A 142 -11.11 16.97 -0.82
N ARG A 143 -11.47 17.38 -2.03
CA ARG A 143 -12.86 17.54 -2.47
C ARG A 143 -13.30 16.33 -3.30
N GLY A 144 -14.42 15.72 -2.91
CA GLY A 144 -14.94 14.50 -3.49
C GLY A 144 -14.22 13.23 -2.99
N PRO A 145 -14.48 12.08 -3.63
CA PRO A 145 -13.85 10.83 -3.25
C PRO A 145 -12.33 10.88 -3.36
N VAL A 146 -11.67 10.34 -2.34
CA VAL A 146 -10.21 10.29 -2.22
C VAL A 146 -9.78 8.85 -2.26
N SER A 147 -8.81 8.52 -3.11
CA SER A 147 -8.27 7.17 -3.18
C SER A 147 -7.00 7.01 -2.33
N LEU A 148 -6.89 5.87 -1.65
CA LEU A 148 -5.71 5.42 -0.95
C LEU A 148 -5.36 4.01 -1.43
N VAL A 149 -4.15 3.83 -1.96
CA VAL A 149 -3.64 2.49 -2.31
C VAL A 149 -2.88 1.94 -1.13
N VAL A 150 -3.15 0.68 -0.77
CA VAL A 150 -2.44 -0.07 0.26
C VAL A 150 -2.05 -1.43 -0.31
N ALA A 151 -0.81 -1.84 -0.08
CA ALA A 151 -0.29 -3.11 -0.57
C ALA A 151 0.61 -3.78 0.48
N SER A 152 0.63 -5.11 0.47
CA SER A 152 1.58 -5.91 1.24
C SER A 152 1.74 -7.29 0.61
N PRO A 153 2.97 -7.84 0.55
CA PRO A 153 3.20 -9.26 0.25
C PRO A 153 2.90 -10.18 1.43
N VAL A 154 2.64 -9.65 2.63
CA VAL A 154 2.37 -10.44 3.84
C VAL A 154 0.96 -11.05 3.72
N PRO A 155 0.83 -12.40 3.77
CA PRO A 155 -0.47 -13.05 3.75
C PRO A 155 -1.39 -12.51 4.84
N GLY A 156 -2.67 -12.33 4.50
CA GLY A 156 -3.70 -11.86 5.42
C GLY A 156 -3.71 -10.35 5.67
N PHE A 157 -2.64 -9.60 5.37
CA PHE A 157 -2.57 -8.16 5.70
C PHE A 157 -3.70 -7.34 5.11
N VAL A 158 -3.81 -7.34 3.79
CA VAL A 158 -4.81 -6.53 3.09
C VAL A 158 -6.22 -7.09 3.34
N ALA A 159 -6.37 -8.42 3.39
CA ALA A 159 -7.64 -9.07 3.68
C ALA A 159 -8.18 -8.68 5.07
N SER A 160 -7.32 -8.73 6.08
CA SER A 160 -7.62 -8.30 7.46
C SER A 160 -8.04 -6.84 7.51
N LEU A 161 -7.25 -5.95 6.90
CA LEU A 161 -7.52 -4.51 6.86
C LEU A 161 -8.89 -4.22 6.21
N VAL A 162 -9.15 -4.82 5.04
CA VAL A 162 -10.41 -4.63 4.30
C VAL A 162 -11.60 -5.19 5.07
N SER A 163 -11.48 -6.40 5.62
CA SER A 163 -12.54 -7.01 6.43
C SER A 163 -12.92 -6.11 7.60
N ARG A 164 -11.91 -5.57 8.30
CA ARG A 164 -12.16 -4.67 9.42
C ARG A 164 -12.79 -3.36 8.98
N PHE A 165 -12.31 -2.75 7.91
CA PHE A 165 -12.89 -1.52 7.35
C PHE A 165 -14.37 -1.67 6.99
N LEU A 166 -14.74 -2.80 6.36
CA LEU A 166 -16.13 -3.09 6.00
C LEU A 166 -17.00 -3.33 7.24
N SER A 167 -16.46 -3.98 8.27
CA SER A 167 -17.20 -4.28 9.50
C SER A 167 -17.58 -3.05 10.32
N VAL A 168 -16.74 -2.00 10.31
CA VAL A 168 -16.96 -0.79 11.12
C VAL A 168 -17.85 0.24 10.42
N GLY A 169 -17.96 0.18 9.10
CA GLY A 169 -18.80 1.06 8.26
C GLY A 169 -18.32 2.51 8.15
N THR A 170 -17.90 3.12 9.25
CA THR A 170 -17.32 4.49 9.29
C THR A 170 -15.92 4.44 9.89
N LEU A 171 -14.95 4.97 9.14
CA LEU A 171 -13.55 5.07 9.54
C LEU A 171 -13.30 6.41 10.24
N GLN A 172 -12.35 6.44 11.17
CA GLN A 172 -11.84 7.69 11.73
C GLN A 172 -10.52 8.06 11.06
N VAL A 173 -10.55 9.07 10.19
CA VAL A 173 -9.37 9.58 9.47
C VAL A 173 -9.07 10.99 9.99
N ALA A 174 -7.87 11.17 10.55
CA ALA A 174 -7.55 12.33 11.38
C ALA A 174 -8.58 12.49 12.51
N ASP A 175 -9.29 13.61 12.50
CA ASP A 175 -10.29 14.07 13.46
C ASP A 175 -11.72 14.01 12.89
N GLN A 176 -11.97 13.25 11.80
CA GLN A 176 -13.29 13.21 11.16
C GLN A 176 -13.81 11.80 10.80
N PRO A 177 -15.14 11.58 10.89
CA PRO A 177 -15.77 10.37 10.38
C PRO A 177 -15.69 10.34 8.85
N THR A 178 -15.23 9.23 8.30
CA THR A 178 -14.96 9.05 6.87
C THR A 178 -15.62 7.76 6.40
N ARG A 179 -16.40 7.86 5.32
CA ARG A 179 -17.07 6.71 4.71
C ARG A 179 -16.13 5.98 3.77
N LEU A 180 -16.16 4.66 3.80
CA LEU A 180 -15.58 3.82 2.76
C LEU A 180 -16.63 3.64 1.64
N LEU A 181 -16.39 4.25 0.49
CA LEU A 181 -17.29 4.16 -0.66
C LEU A 181 -17.01 2.93 -1.51
N ALA A 182 -15.76 2.51 -1.66
CA ALA A 182 -15.41 1.33 -2.44
C ALA A 182 -14.06 0.74 -2.02
N VAL A 183 -13.90 -0.56 -2.30
CA VAL A 183 -12.62 -1.27 -2.26
C VAL A 183 -12.43 -1.92 -3.62
N GLU A 184 -11.35 -1.55 -4.30
CA GLU A 184 -10.98 -2.09 -5.61
C GLU A 184 -9.71 -2.92 -5.44
N THR A 185 -9.72 -4.16 -5.93
CA THR A 185 -8.53 -5.01 -5.94
C THR A 185 -7.69 -4.72 -7.18
N GLU A 186 -6.37 -4.57 -7.02
CA GLU A 186 -5.45 -4.38 -8.13
C GLU A 186 -4.66 -5.68 -8.35
N ALA A 187 -4.66 -6.19 -9.59
CA ALA A 187 -3.84 -7.34 -9.94
C ALA A 187 -2.35 -6.99 -9.83
N VAL A 188 -1.52 -7.99 -9.49
CA VAL A 188 -0.07 -7.81 -9.43
C VAL A 188 0.50 -8.10 -10.81
N PRO A 189 1.14 -7.12 -11.48
CA PRO A 189 1.69 -7.32 -12.81
C PRO A 189 2.86 -8.31 -12.79
N GLN A 190 3.05 -9.02 -13.91
CA GLN A 190 4.19 -9.89 -14.17
C GLN A 190 4.92 -9.42 -15.43
N PRO A 191 5.71 -8.34 -15.34
CA PRO A 191 6.44 -7.83 -16.48
C PRO A 191 7.58 -8.78 -16.87
N SER A 192 7.83 -8.90 -18.18
CA SER A 192 8.89 -9.73 -18.75
C SER A 192 10.14 -8.92 -19.16
N GLY A 193 10.29 -7.69 -18.67
CA GLY A 193 11.39 -6.79 -19.01
C GLY A 193 11.29 -5.43 -18.30
N PRO A 194 12.09 -4.43 -18.74
CA PRO A 194 12.08 -3.09 -18.16
C PRO A 194 10.69 -2.47 -18.18
N VAL A 195 10.25 -1.96 -17.03
CA VAL A 195 8.97 -1.28 -16.90
C VAL A 195 9.10 0.09 -16.28
N ARG A 196 8.23 1.00 -16.72
CA ARG A 196 8.12 2.32 -16.11
C ARG A 196 7.09 2.28 -15.00
N VAL A 197 7.47 2.91 -13.90
CA VAL A 197 6.64 2.99 -12.69
C VAL A 197 6.50 4.44 -12.26
N LYS A 198 5.31 4.79 -11.77
CA LYS A 198 5.00 6.08 -11.16
C LYS A 198 4.96 5.93 -9.65
N LEU A 199 5.60 6.85 -8.94
CA LEU A 199 5.55 6.90 -7.48
C LEU A 199 4.23 7.53 -7.01
N LEU A 200 3.38 6.70 -6.39
CA LEU A 200 2.15 7.12 -5.71
C LEU A 200 2.44 7.76 -4.34
N SER A 201 3.54 7.39 -3.70
CA SER A 201 4.13 8.09 -2.56
C SER A 201 5.62 8.33 -2.75
N PRO A 202 6.23 9.35 -2.13
CA PRO A 202 7.62 9.72 -2.39
C PRO A 202 8.58 8.55 -2.11
N LEU A 203 9.54 8.31 -3.00
CA LEU A 203 10.64 7.37 -2.82
C LEU A 203 11.72 8.03 -1.97
N THR A 204 12.17 7.36 -0.91
CA THR A 204 13.27 7.84 -0.07
C THR A 204 14.30 6.75 0.14
N VAL A 205 15.58 7.06 -0.02
CA VAL A 205 16.71 6.22 0.38
C VAL A 205 17.72 7.11 1.10
N TYR A 206 18.39 6.55 2.10
CA TYR A 206 19.24 7.34 2.99
C TYR A 206 20.40 6.53 3.53
N THR A 207 21.43 7.25 3.93
CA THR A 207 22.52 6.74 4.75
C THR A 207 22.60 7.52 6.06
N THR A 208 23.22 6.93 7.07
CA THR A 208 23.52 7.62 8.33
C THR A 208 25.02 7.88 8.37
N LEU A 209 25.39 9.16 8.39
CA LEU A 209 26.77 9.61 8.51
C LEU A 209 27.08 9.87 9.98
N GLN A 210 28.28 9.47 10.40
CA GLN A 210 28.83 9.91 11.68
C GLN A 210 29.51 11.25 11.47
N THR A 211 29.17 12.23 12.30
CA THR A 211 29.77 13.57 12.28
C THR A 211 30.30 13.90 13.67
N ASN A 212 31.14 14.93 13.78
CA ASN A 212 31.63 15.42 15.07
C ASN A 212 30.49 15.89 16.00
N GLN A 213 29.29 16.14 15.46
CA GLN A 213 28.09 16.57 16.19
C GLN A 213 27.08 15.42 16.40
N GLY A 214 27.46 14.18 16.08
CA GLY A 214 26.62 12.98 16.21
C GLY A 214 26.14 12.42 14.87
N ARG A 215 25.09 11.60 14.92
CA ARG A 215 24.54 10.89 13.75
C ARG A 215 23.66 11.79 12.90
N TYR A 216 24.01 11.96 11.63
CA TYR A 216 23.21 12.71 10.66
C TYR A 216 22.61 11.77 9.62
N THR A 217 21.33 11.94 9.28
CA THR A 217 20.67 11.16 8.21
C THR A 217 20.71 11.94 6.90
N TYR A 218 21.46 11.42 5.92
CA TYR A 218 21.55 11.96 4.58
C TYR A 218 20.57 11.25 3.64
N TYR A 219 19.61 12.00 3.08
CA TYR A 219 18.65 11.50 2.10
C TYR A 219 19.13 11.78 0.68
N PHE A 220 19.25 10.73 -0.14
CA PHE A 220 19.77 10.86 -1.50
C PHE A 220 18.77 11.57 -2.44
N SER A 221 19.32 12.30 -3.39
CA SER A 221 18.61 12.89 -4.53
C SER A 221 18.66 11.94 -5.74
N PRO A 222 17.60 11.83 -6.56
CA PRO A 222 17.57 11.01 -7.77
C PRO A 222 18.61 11.44 -8.83
N PHE A 223 19.20 12.63 -8.68
CA PHE A 223 20.25 13.14 -9.56
C PHE A 223 21.67 12.74 -9.11
N GLU A 224 21.79 12.04 -7.99
CA GLU A 224 23.07 11.56 -7.47
C GLU A 224 23.38 10.14 -7.95
N GLU A 225 24.65 9.89 -8.28
CA GLU A 225 25.14 8.59 -8.77
C GLU A 225 24.78 7.42 -7.82
N GLY A 226 24.83 7.66 -6.51
CA GLY A 226 24.51 6.64 -5.51
C GLY A 226 23.03 6.28 -5.36
N PHE A 227 22.10 7.07 -5.91
CA PHE A 227 20.66 6.89 -5.65
C PHE A 227 20.14 5.54 -6.13
N ALA A 228 20.45 5.19 -7.37
CA ALA A 228 19.99 3.95 -7.97
C ALA A 228 20.51 2.72 -7.22
N ALA A 229 21.80 2.72 -6.87
CA ALA A 229 22.43 1.66 -6.10
C ALA A 229 21.78 1.50 -4.72
N GLN A 230 21.41 2.59 -4.04
CA GLN A 230 20.74 2.52 -2.74
C GLN A 230 19.31 1.97 -2.85
N VAL A 231 18.59 2.26 -3.94
CA VAL A 231 17.25 1.70 -4.19
C VAL A 231 17.33 0.19 -4.43
N LEU A 232 18.23 -0.25 -5.31
CA LEU A 232 18.41 -1.68 -5.61
C LEU A 232 18.86 -2.46 -4.37
N ARG A 233 19.85 -1.94 -3.62
CA ARG A 233 20.31 -2.55 -2.37
C ARG A 233 19.19 -2.63 -1.31
N ASN A 234 18.31 -1.64 -1.25
CA ASN A 234 17.14 -1.71 -0.36
C ASN A 234 16.17 -2.83 -0.78
N LEU A 235 15.93 -2.98 -2.09
CA LEU A 235 15.04 -4.01 -2.62
C LEU A 235 15.61 -5.42 -2.41
N GLU A 236 16.90 -5.61 -2.68
CA GLU A 236 17.65 -6.84 -2.40
C GLU A 236 17.51 -7.24 -0.92
N ARG A 237 17.72 -6.30 0.00
CA ARG A 237 17.60 -6.55 1.45
C ARG A 237 16.17 -6.91 1.87
N LYS A 238 15.14 -6.36 1.22
CA LYS A 238 13.75 -6.78 1.45
C LYS A 238 13.49 -8.18 0.94
N LEU A 239 14.04 -8.53 -0.23
CA LEU A 239 13.90 -9.86 -0.82
C LEU A 239 14.55 -10.90 0.10
N HIS A 240 15.76 -10.62 0.57
CA HIS A 240 16.44 -11.43 1.57
C HIS A 240 15.62 -11.57 2.85
N ALA A 241 15.10 -10.47 3.42
CA ALA A 241 14.31 -10.51 4.64
C ALA A 241 13.02 -11.35 4.50
N LEU A 242 12.41 -11.37 3.31
CA LEU A 242 11.17 -12.11 3.07
C LEU A 242 11.40 -13.59 2.70
N THR A 243 12.48 -13.89 1.97
CA THR A 243 12.67 -15.20 1.32
C THR A 243 13.91 -15.96 1.78
N GLY A 244 14.82 -15.30 2.50
CA GLY A 244 16.15 -15.83 2.80
C GLY A 244 17.12 -15.80 1.60
N ASN A 245 16.70 -15.34 0.42
CA ASN A 245 17.57 -15.26 -0.75
C ASN A 245 18.62 -14.14 -0.59
N SER A 246 19.89 -14.53 -0.46
CA SER A 246 21.03 -13.60 -0.33
C SER A 246 21.77 -13.36 -1.66
N GLN A 247 21.27 -13.87 -2.78
CA GLN A 247 21.90 -13.64 -4.07
C GLN A 247 21.79 -12.17 -4.48
N PRO A 248 22.83 -11.61 -5.13
CA PRO A 248 22.75 -10.26 -5.68
C PRO A 248 21.55 -10.15 -6.62
N LEU A 249 20.76 -9.10 -6.43
CA LEU A 249 19.49 -8.95 -7.16
C LEU A 249 19.69 -8.87 -8.68
N GLY A 250 20.80 -8.29 -9.13
CA GLY A 250 20.97 -7.85 -10.52
C GLY A 250 19.97 -6.75 -10.89
N GLY A 251 20.03 -6.31 -12.16
CA GLY A 251 19.09 -5.33 -12.70
C GLY A 251 19.51 -3.87 -12.59
N ALA A 252 18.64 -2.99 -13.09
CA ALA A 252 18.84 -1.57 -13.21
C ALA A 252 17.63 -0.77 -12.70
N PHE A 253 17.92 0.41 -12.17
CA PHE A 253 16.91 1.37 -11.76
C PHE A 253 17.38 2.77 -12.12
N ARG A 254 16.52 3.57 -12.75
CA ARG A 254 16.88 4.94 -13.15
C ARG A 254 15.70 5.91 -13.14
N PRO A 255 15.93 7.19 -12.80
CA PRO A 255 14.93 8.23 -13.03
C PRO A 255 14.67 8.41 -14.53
N VAL A 256 13.41 8.65 -14.90
CA VAL A 256 13.00 8.89 -16.30
C VAL A 256 12.35 10.27 -16.44
N ARG A 257 11.41 10.61 -15.56
CA ARG A 257 10.76 11.93 -15.51
C ARG A 257 10.72 12.40 -14.07
N VAL A 258 11.79 13.06 -13.64
CA VAL A 258 11.97 13.59 -12.30
C VAL A 258 12.62 14.98 -12.38
N SER A 259 12.09 15.93 -11.62
CA SER A 259 12.55 17.31 -11.50
C SER A 259 12.43 17.78 -10.05
N ASP A 260 12.89 18.98 -9.73
CA ASP A 260 12.77 19.54 -8.38
C ASP A 260 11.32 19.65 -7.88
N ARG A 261 10.34 19.77 -8.79
CA ARG A 261 8.91 19.74 -8.45
C ARG A 261 8.46 18.42 -7.84
N ASN A 262 9.25 17.37 -8.01
CA ASN A 262 8.98 16.06 -7.47
C ASN A 262 9.55 15.83 -6.07
N LEU A 263 10.32 16.78 -5.52
CA LEU A 263 10.80 16.72 -4.15
C LEU A 263 9.65 16.94 -3.16
N HIS A 264 9.56 16.04 -2.17
CA HIS A 264 8.65 16.14 -1.04
C HIS A 264 9.45 16.21 0.25
N ILE A 265 9.17 17.22 1.07
CA ILE A 265 9.68 17.34 2.43
C ILE A 265 8.54 17.00 3.38
N VAL A 266 8.66 15.86 4.06
CA VAL A 266 7.63 15.33 4.97
C VAL A 266 8.14 15.41 6.40
N ARG A 267 7.36 16.01 7.31
CA ARG A 267 7.60 15.91 8.75
C ARG A 267 6.86 14.70 9.30
N TYR A 268 7.55 13.85 10.04
CA TYR A 268 6.99 12.63 10.60
C TYR A 268 7.60 12.38 11.97
N LYS A 269 6.77 12.37 13.03
CA LYS A 269 7.21 12.20 14.43
C LYS A 269 8.42 13.06 14.78
N GLY A 270 8.35 14.37 14.48
CA GLY A 270 9.42 15.34 14.72
C GLY A 270 10.64 15.27 13.78
N THR A 271 10.70 14.28 12.88
CA THR A 271 11.82 14.12 11.93
C THR A 271 11.45 14.63 10.54
N VAL A 272 12.41 15.25 9.84
CA VAL A 272 12.27 15.62 8.43
C VAL A 272 12.75 14.47 7.53
N ILE A 273 11.92 14.07 6.59
CA ILE A 273 12.21 13.04 5.59
C ILE A 273 12.10 13.68 4.21
N LYS A 274 13.15 13.55 3.39
CA LYS A 274 13.13 13.94 1.98
C LYS A 274 12.85 12.72 1.11
N GLY A 275 11.99 12.87 0.13
CA GLY A 275 11.71 11.83 -0.85
C GLY A 275 11.22 12.41 -2.17
N TRP A 276 11.22 11.59 -3.21
CA TRP A 276 10.99 12.04 -4.58
C TRP A 276 9.87 11.24 -5.24
N THR A 277 8.95 11.95 -5.87
CA THR A 277 7.97 11.34 -6.78
C THR A 277 8.52 11.36 -8.21
N GLY A 278 7.70 10.97 -9.19
CA GLY A 278 8.08 11.01 -10.60
C GLY A 278 7.93 9.65 -11.27
N ILE A 279 8.47 9.55 -12.48
CA ILE A 279 8.50 8.32 -13.27
C ILE A 279 9.92 7.77 -13.29
N TYR A 280 10.04 6.48 -13.03
CA TYR A 280 11.29 5.74 -12.99
C TYR A 280 11.16 4.49 -13.85
N GLU A 281 12.28 3.97 -14.32
CA GLU A 281 12.35 2.68 -14.99
C GLU A 281 13.00 1.67 -14.05
N LEU A 282 12.40 0.49 -13.99
CA LEU A 282 12.82 -0.63 -13.16
C LEU A 282 12.96 -1.86 -14.05
N ASP A 283 14.16 -2.41 -14.09
CA ASP A 283 14.51 -3.64 -14.80
C ASP A 283 15.17 -4.58 -13.81
N VAL A 284 14.37 -5.45 -13.19
CA VAL A 284 14.79 -6.35 -12.10
C VAL A 284 14.09 -7.69 -12.27
N PRO A 285 14.60 -8.77 -11.64
CA PRO A 285 13.92 -10.06 -11.67
C PRO A 285 12.44 -9.99 -11.26
N PRO A 286 11.57 -10.83 -11.84
CA PRO A 286 10.12 -10.78 -11.60
C PRO A 286 9.72 -10.79 -10.12
N GLU A 287 10.39 -11.58 -9.28
CA GLU A 287 10.14 -11.68 -7.85
C GLU A 287 10.45 -10.36 -7.12
N ALA A 288 11.48 -9.64 -7.55
CA ALA A 288 11.84 -8.35 -6.98
C ALA A 288 10.94 -7.22 -7.47
N PHE A 289 10.51 -7.27 -8.74
CA PHE A 289 9.46 -6.38 -9.22
C PHE A 289 8.18 -6.57 -8.40
N ARG A 290 7.75 -7.82 -8.22
CA ARG A 290 6.57 -8.17 -7.40
C ARG A 290 6.70 -7.61 -5.98
N LEU A 291 7.87 -7.77 -5.36
CA LEU A 291 8.13 -7.24 -4.02
C LEU A 291 8.11 -5.71 -4.00
N ALA A 292 8.71 -5.04 -4.97
CA ALA A 292 8.65 -3.58 -5.10
C ALA A 292 7.21 -3.07 -5.25
N TYR A 293 6.38 -3.80 -6.01
CA TYR A 293 4.98 -3.44 -6.24
C TYR A 293 4.09 -3.60 -4.99
N LEU A 294 4.43 -4.57 -4.13
CA LEU A 294 3.64 -4.91 -2.95
C LEU A 294 4.18 -4.30 -1.64
N ALA A 295 5.48 -4.08 -1.52
CA ALA A 295 6.13 -3.52 -0.33
C ALA A 295 6.76 -2.14 -0.55
N GLY A 296 6.69 -1.62 -1.79
CA GLY A 296 7.25 -0.33 -2.17
C GLY A 296 8.75 -0.34 -2.42
N LEU A 297 9.25 0.67 -3.15
CA LEU A 297 10.66 0.93 -3.37
C LEU A 297 11.28 1.73 -2.21
N GLY A 298 12.59 1.56 -1.98
CA GLY A 298 13.32 2.36 -0.99
C GLY A 298 12.85 2.18 0.46
N SER A 299 13.18 3.12 1.32
CA SER A 299 12.99 3.04 2.77
C SER A 299 11.66 3.63 3.23
N LYS A 300 11.32 3.39 4.52
CA LYS A 300 10.18 3.99 5.23
C LYS A 300 8.81 3.68 4.60
N ASN A 301 8.66 2.51 3.97
CA ASN A 301 7.43 2.17 3.23
C ASN A 301 6.16 2.15 4.09
N SER A 302 6.26 1.59 5.30
CA SER A 302 5.20 1.60 6.32
C SER A 302 4.89 2.98 6.89
N GLN A 303 5.63 4.02 6.48
CA GLN A 303 5.39 5.42 6.83
C GLN A 303 4.84 6.21 5.62
N GLY A 304 4.46 5.53 4.54
CA GLY A 304 3.86 6.15 3.36
C GLY A 304 4.87 6.62 2.33
N PHE A 305 5.87 5.80 2.05
CA PHE A 305 6.92 6.09 1.06
C PHE A 305 7.07 4.92 0.07
N GLY A 306 7.47 5.24 -1.16
CA GLY A 306 7.88 4.26 -2.16
C GLY A 306 6.77 3.43 -2.79
N CYS A 307 5.48 3.75 -2.56
CA CYS A 307 4.38 3.06 -3.22
C CYS A 307 4.40 3.38 -4.72
N ILE A 308 4.34 2.35 -5.57
CA ILE A 308 4.43 2.49 -7.03
C ILE A 308 3.14 2.03 -7.72
N ALA A 309 2.91 2.52 -8.93
CA ALA A 309 1.99 1.94 -9.92
C ALA A 309 2.72 1.79 -11.25
N LEU A 310 2.22 0.92 -12.14
CA LEU A 310 2.68 0.93 -13.52
C LEU A 310 2.39 2.29 -14.15
N TRP A 311 3.34 2.76 -14.96
CA TRP A 311 3.16 3.96 -15.77
C TRP A 311 2.96 3.56 -17.22
N GLU A 312 1.76 3.78 -17.72
CA GLU A 312 1.44 3.66 -19.13
C GLU A 312 1.51 5.06 -19.76
N ARG A 313 2.09 5.13 -20.96
CA ARG A 313 2.19 6.39 -21.69
C ARG A 313 0.85 6.67 -22.35
N SER A 314 0.07 7.59 -21.80
CA SER A 314 -1.19 8.03 -22.40
C SER A 314 -0.91 8.94 -23.61
N GLY A 315 -0.77 8.36 -24.81
CA GLY A 315 -0.70 9.09 -26.08
C GLY A 315 0.50 10.05 -26.26
N PRO A 316 0.64 10.70 -27.42
CA PRO A 316 1.68 11.71 -27.66
C PRO A 316 1.24 13.06 -27.08
N GLY A 317 1.91 13.56 -26.03
CA GLY A 317 1.63 14.88 -25.47
C GLY A 317 2.19 15.19 -24.07
N ASP A 318 2.77 14.23 -23.36
CA ASP A 318 3.35 14.43 -22.02
C ASP A 318 4.82 14.88 -22.01
#